data_AF-A0A2T1AEL2-F1
#
_entry.id   AF-A0A2T1AEL2-F1
#
_cell.length_a   1.000
_cell.length_b   1.000
_cell.length_c   1.000
_cell.angle_alpha   90.00
_cell.angle_beta   90.00
_cell.angle_gamma   90.00
#
_symmetry.space_group_name_H-M   'P 1'
#
loop_
_entity.id
_entity.type
_entity.pdbx_description
1 polymer ?
#
loop_
_entity_poly.entity_id
_entity_poly.type
_entity_poly.pdbx_seq_one_letter_code
_entity_poly.pdbx_strand_id
1 'polypeptide(L)'
;MARGAVLVADDRTEIRRAGTRLLAKAPAPICGLIEARGVGILRADVVAEVQLHVIVDMSQLETDRLPRHVRQQVLGVSLPSLKRAEGDHFAAALIQYLKGGAIDPDGNRTPL
;
A
#
# COMPACT_ATOMS: atom_id res chain seq x y z
N MET A 1 -17.15 -0.16 2.20
CA MET A 1 -15.71 -0.37 2.51
C MET A 1 -15.51 -0.75 3.98
N ALA A 2 -14.92 -1.91 4.28
CA ALA A 2 -15.02 -2.55 5.61
C ALA A 2 -14.06 -2.04 6.72
N ARG A 3 -13.02 -1.27 6.37
CA ARG A 3 -12.00 -0.75 7.31
C ARG A 3 -11.73 0.75 7.16
N GLY A 4 -12.63 1.47 6.49
CA GLY A 4 -12.54 2.92 6.30
C GLY A 4 -11.58 3.39 5.19
N ALA A 5 -10.95 2.48 4.45
CA ALA A 5 -10.19 2.82 3.24
C ALA A 5 -11.11 2.98 2.02
N VAL A 6 -10.65 3.73 1.01
CA VAL A 6 -11.34 3.94 -0.28
C VAL A 6 -10.46 3.37 -1.40
N LEU A 7 -11.06 2.82 -2.45
CA LEU A 7 -10.33 2.23 -3.57
C LEU A 7 -9.70 3.35 -4.39
N VAL A 8 -8.48 3.11 -4.89
CA VAL A 8 -7.86 3.92 -5.94
C VAL A 8 -7.91 3.15 -7.25
N ALA A 9 -7.40 1.91 -7.23
CA ALA A 9 -7.30 1.02 -8.38
C ALA A 9 -7.21 -0.43 -7.91
N ASP A 10 -7.58 -1.37 -8.78
CA ASP A 10 -7.34 -2.81 -8.66
C ASP A 10 -6.69 -3.31 -9.96
N ASP A 11 -5.93 -4.42 -9.90
CA ASP A 11 -5.16 -5.02 -11.00
C ASP A 11 -4.06 -4.13 -11.63
N ARG A 12 -4.41 -2.99 -12.22
CA ARG A 12 -3.45 -2.04 -12.82
C ARG A 12 -3.59 -0.65 -12.21
N THR A 13 -2.45 -0.03 -11.96
CA THR A 13 -2.35 1.33 -11.41
C THR A 13 -1.43 2.18 -12.29
N GLU A 14 -1.88 3.36 -12.69
CA GLU A 14 -1.02 4.36 -13.34
C GLU A 14 -0.27 5.13 -12.26
N ILE A 15 1.07 5.08 -12.31
CA ILE A 15 1.93 5.79 -11.37
C ILE A 15 2.73 6.84 -12.14
N ARG A 16 2.72 8.08 -11.64
CA ARG A 16 3.54 9.17 -12.16
C ARG A 16 4.32 9.84 -11.04
N ARG A 17 5.49 10.37 -11.38
CA ARG A 17 6.29 11.19 -10.47
C ARG A 17 5.87 12.66 -10.55
N ALA A 18 5.72 13.29 -9.40
CA ALA A 18 5.49 14.72 -9.24
C ALA A 18 6.50 15.28 -8.22
N GLY A 19 7.65 15.75 -8.71
CA GLY A 19 8.75 16.21 -7.85
C GLY A 19 9.34 15.05 -7.04
N THR A 20 9.19 15.09 -5.72
CA THR A 20 9.64 14.04 -4.78
C THR A 20 8.53 13.07 -4.40
N ARG A 21 7.33 13.21 -4.96
CA ARG A 21 6.15 12.41 -4.65
C ARG A 21 5.81 11.48 -5.82
N LEU A 22 5.17 10.36 -5.50
CA LEU A 22 4.53 9.49 -6.47
C LEU A 22 3.03 9.63 -6.33
N LEU A 23 2.35 9.87 -7.45
CA LEU A 23 0.90 9.94 -7.53
C LEU A 23 0.38 8.73 -8.31
N ALA A 24 -0.72 8.17 -7.83
CA ALA A 24 -1.31 6.95 -8.34
C ALA A 24 -2.81 7.14 -8.61
N LYS A 25 -3.28 6.55 -9.72
CA LYS A 25 -4.70 6.51 -10.10
C LYS A 25 -5.02 5.23 -10.87
N ALA A 26 -6.30 4.89 -10.99
CA ALA A 26 -6.74 3.82 -11.87
C ALA A 26 -6.69 4.24 -13.35
N PRO A 27 -6.34 3.31 -14.26
CA PRO A 27 -6.68 3.45 -15.67
C PRO A 27 -8.21 3.55 -15.86
N ALA A 28 -8.65 4.41 -16.78
CA ALA A 28 -10.07 4.68 -17.00
C ALA A 28 -10.94 3.42 -17.23
N PRO A 29 -10.51 2.40 -18.00
CA PRO A 29 -11.36 1.23 -18.26
C PRO A 29 -11.71 0.36 -17.04
N ILE A 30 -10.92 0.43 -15.96
CA ILE A 30 -11.07 -0.42 -14.76
C ILE A 30 -11.33 0.38 -13.48
N CYS A 31 -11.58 1.69 -13.61
CA CYS A 31 -11.83 2.57 -12.48
C CYS A 31 -13.09 2.15 -11.71
N GLY A 32 -12.97 2.02 -10.38
CA GLY A 32 -14.08 1.66 -9.49
C GLY A 32 -14.51 0.19 -9.55
N LEU A 33 -13.69 -0.68 -10.15
CA LEU A 33 -13.93 -2.12 -10.24
C LEU A 33 -12.94 -2.90 -9.37
N ILE A 34 -13.41 -3.97 -8.73
CA ILE A 34 -12.58 -4.92 -7.97
C ILE A 34 -12.91 -6.35 -8.45
N GLU A 35 -11.90 -7.16 -8.75
CA GLU A 35 -12.11 -8.60 -8.97
C GLU A 35 -12.06 -9.35 -7.63
N ALA A 36 -13.23 -9.74 -7.12
CA ALA A 36 -13.31 -10.63 -5.98
C ALA A 36 -13.42 -12.08 -6.48
N ARG A 37 -12.31 -12.83 -6.42
CA ARG A 37 -12.27 -14.24 -6.86
C ARG A 37 -13.35 -15.06 -6.15
N GLY A 38 -14.11 -15.83 -6.93
CA GLY A 38 -15.24 -16.63 -6.43
C GLY A 38 -16.54 -15.84 -6.22
N VAL A 39 -16.54 -14.52 -6.39
CA VAL A 39 -17.73 -13.65 -6.29
C VAL A 39 -18.04 -12.96 -7.63
N GLY A 40 -17.01 -12.42 -8.30
CA GLY A 40 -17.14 -11.69 -9.56
C GLY A 40 -16.55 -10.27 -9.49
N ILE A 41 -16.93 -9.43 -10.45
CA ILE A 41 -16.50 -8.02 -10.52
C ILE A 41 -17.45 -7.16 -9.68
N LEU A 42 -16.91 -6.46 -8.69
CA LEU A 42 -17.64 -5.60 -7.76
C LEU A 42 -17.43 -4.13 -8.10
N ARG A 43 -18.44 -3.31 -7.84
CA ARG A 43 -18.34 -1.84 -7.90
C ARG A 43 -17.94 -1.28 -6.53
N ALA A 44 -17.10 -0.26 -6.52
CA ALA A 44 -16.59 0.37 -5.32
C ALA A 44 -16.54 1.90 -5.45
N ASP A 45 -16.69 2.59 -4.32
CA ASP A 45 -16.35 4.00 -4.22
C ASP A 45 -14.85 4.20 -4.47
N VAL A 46 -14.52 5.20 -5.29
CA VAL A 46 -13.15 5.44 -5.76
C VAL A 46 -12.70 6.86 -5.47
N VAL A 47 -11.40 7.01 -5.16
CA VAL A 47 -10.71 8.30 -5.15
C VAL A 47 -9.86 8.43 -6.41
N ALA A 48 -9.95 9.59 -7.07
CA ALA A 48 -9.43 9.76 -8.43
C ALA A 48 -7.89 9.69 -8.53
N GLU A 49 -7.16 10.29 -7.59
CA GLU A 49 -5.69 10.27 -7.55
C GLU A 49 -5.21 10.45 -6.11
N VAL A 50 -4.18 9.70 -5.71
CA VAL A 50 -3.59 9.76 -4.36
C VAL A 50 -2.07 9.76 -4.39
N GLN A 51 -1.45 10.22 -3.31
CA GLN A 51 -0.01 10.02 -3.09
C GLN A 51 0.28 8.61 -2.55
N LEU A 52 1.34 7.98 -3.07
CA LEU A 52 1.87 6.71 -2.52
C LEU A 52 2.80 6.99 -1.34
N HIS A 53 2.59 6.26 -0.24
CA HIS A 53 3.39 6.39 0.99
C HIS A 53 4.12 5.11 1.39
N VAL A 54 3.62 3.93 1.01
CA VAL A 54 4.22 2.64 1.38
C VAL A 54 3.98 1.63 0.27
N ILE A 55 4.95 0.74 0.08
CA ILE A 55 4.83 -0.44 -0.78
C ILE A 55 4.66 -1.65 0.14
N VAL A 56 3.72 -2.52 -0.19
CA VAL A 56 3.54 -3.80 0.51
C VAL A 56 3.74 -4.93 -0.49
N ASP A 57 4.84 -5.67 -0.34
CA ASP A 57 5.12 -6.85 -1.15
C ASP A 57 4.35 -8.05 -0.58
N MET A 58 3.26 -8.40 -1.24
CA MET A 58 2.41 -9.52 -0.85
C MET A 58 3.00 -10.90 -1.21
N SER A 59 4.06 -10.95 -2.02
CA SER A 59 4.72 -12.19 -2.44
C SER A 59 5.74 -12.71 -1.42
N GLN A 60 6.26 -11.83 -0.57
CA GLN A 60 7.26 -12.16 0.43
C GLN A 60 6.63 -12.20 1.81
N LEU A 61 6.91 -13.26 2.58
CA LEU A 61 6.50 -13.36 3.98
C LEU A 61 7.57 -12.73 4.87
N GLU A 62 7.17 -11.87 5.80
CA GLU A 62 8.03 -11.43 6.88
C GLU A 62 8.07 -12.46 8.02
N THR A 63 9.26 -12.87 8.41
CA THR A 63 9.48 -13.87 9.47
C THR A 63 10.16 -13.29 10.70
N ASP A 64 10.77 -12.10 10.57
CA ASP A 64 11.45 -11.47 11.70
C ASP A 64 10.42 -10.92 12.70
N ARG A 65 10.63 -11.19 13.99
CA ARG A 65 9.78 -10.63 15.07
C ARG A 65 9.79 -9.09 15.06
N LEU A 66 10.93 -8.50 14.71
CA LEU A 66 11.13 -7.06 14.57
C LEU A 66 11.88 -6.79 13.25
N PRO A 67 11.15 -6.58 12.15
CA PRO A 67 11.75 -6.39 10.84
C PRO A 67 12.53 -5.08 10.76
N ARG A 68 13.67 -5.11 10.05
CA ARG A 68 14.38 -3.88 9.68
C ARG A 68 13.56 -3.09 8.67
N HIS A 69 13.58 -1.76 8.76
CA HIS A 69 12.95 -0.96 7.73
C HIS A 69 13.75 -1.02 6.43
N VAL A 70 13.06 -1.37 5.37
CA VAL A 70 13.62 -1.37 4.01
C VAL A 70 12.86 -0.36 3.16
N ARG A 71 13.53 0.11 2.11
CA ARG A 71 12.99 1.08 1.16
C ARG A 71 13.15 0.57 -0.26
N GLN A 72 12.18 0.87 -1.10
CA GLN A 72 12.18 0.51 -2.51
C GLN A 72 12.03 1.77 -3.36
N GLN A 73 12.72 1.78 -4.50
CA GLN A 73 12.68 2.88 -5.47
C GLN A 73 11.60 2.62 -6.51
N VAL A 74 10.72 3.60 -6.73
CA VAL A 74 9.75 3.61 -7.84
C VAL A 74 9.87 4.96 -8.54
N LEU A 75 10.15 4.94 -9.85
CA LEU A 75 10.41 6.16 -10.67
C LEU A 75 11.45 7.12 -10.04
N GLY A 76 12.43 6.59 -9.29
CA GLY A 76 13.46 7.37 -8.60
C GLY A 76 13.02 8.06 -7.30
N VAL A 77 11.84 7.70 -6.77
CA VAL A 77 11.38 8.09 -5.43
C VAL A 77 11.46 6.88 -4.50
N SER A 78 12.07 7.07 -3.33
CA SER A 78 12.23 6.04 -2.31
C SER A 78 11.05 6.02 -1.36
N LEU A 79 10.33 4.89 -1.30
CA LEU A 79 9.24 4.63 -0.36
C LEU A 79 9.62 3.52 0.62
N PRO A 80 9.10 3.55 1.87
CA PRO A 80 9.09 2.38 2.74
C PRO A 80 8.48 1.16 2.05
N SER A 81 9.09 0.00 2.26
CA SER A 81 8.60 -1.28 1.76
C SER A 81 8.41 -2.24 2.91
N LEU A 82 7.23 -2.83 3.00
CA LEU A 82 6.85 -3.85 3.97
C LEU A 82 6.61 -5.15 3.23
N LYS A 83 6.95 -6.27 3.86
CA LYS A 83 6.54 -7.60 3.39
C LYS A 83 5.19 -7.97 4.02
N ARG A 84 4.51 -8.98 3.47
CA ARG A 84 3.29 -9.53 4.06
C ARG A 84 3.58 -10.12 5.44
N ALA A 85 2.78 -9.78 6.44
CA ALA A 85 2.77 -10.53 7.70
C ALA A 85 1.78 -11.71 7.64
N GLU A 86 2.02 -12.73 8.44
CA GLU A 86 1.11 -13.88 8.54
C GLU A 86 -0.14 -13.55 9.37
N GLY A 87 -1.29 -14.08 8.97
CA GLY A 87 -2.54 -14.02 9.73
C GLY A 87 -3.42 -12.77 9.53
N ASP A 88 -4.62 -12.82 10.10
CA ASP A 88 -5.71 -11.88 9.82
C ASP A 88 -5.50 -10.45 10.35
N HIS A 89 -4.49 -10.28 11.22
CA HIS A 89 -4.18 -8.99 11.84
C HIS A 89 -3.41 -8.04 10.91
N PHE A 90 -2.88 -8.53 9.78
CA PHE A 90 -2.00 -7.75 8.91
C PHE A 90 -2.64 -6.45 8.41
N ALA A 91 -3.90 -6.50 7.98
CA ALA A 91 -4.62 -5.31 7.51
C ALA A 91 -4.76 -4.24 8.61
N ALA A 92 -5.00 -4.66 9.86
CA ALA A 92 -5.09 -3.74 10.99
C ALA A 92 -3.72 -3.13 11.34
N ALA A 93 -2.66 -3.94 11.31
CA ALA A 93 -1.29 -3.47 11.53
C ALA A 93 -0.85 -2.45 10.46
N LEU A 94 -1.17 -2.68 9.19
CA LEU A 94 -0.88 -1.74 8.11
C LEU A 94 -1.61 -0.40 8.29
N ILE A 95 -2.88 -0.43 8.72
CA ILE A 95 -3.62 0.80 9.04
C ILE A 95 -2.96 1.55 10.20
N GLN A 96 -2.52 0.85 11.25
CA GLN A 96 -1.82 1.48 12.36
C GLN A 96 -0.47 2.08 11.93
N TYR A 97 0.28 1.38 11.09
CA TYR A 97 1.51 1.88 10.49
C TYR A 97 1.27 3.17 9.69
N LEU A 98 0.21 3.21 8.85
CA LEU A 98 -0.12 4.41 8.07
C LEU A 98 -0.55 5.60 8.94
N LYS A 99 -1.07 5.35 10.15
CA LYS A 99 -1.46 6.39 11.11
C LYS A 99 -0.29 6.90 11.95
N GLY A 100 0.62 6.03 12.36
CA GLY A 100 1.62 6.33 13.40
C GLY A 100 3.06 5.99 13.06
N GLY A 101 3.33 5.43 11.89
CA GLY A 101 4.63 4.91 11.50
C GLY A 101 5.05 3.65 12.27
N ALA A 102 6.33 3.31 12.19
CA ALA A 102 6.97 2.26 12.96
C ALA A 102 8.37 2.68 13.41
N ILE A 103 8.88 1.97 14.43
CA ILE A 103 10.20 2.17 15.02
C ILE A 103 11.11 1.07 14.49
N ASP A 104 12.29 1.48 14.02
CA ASP A 104 13.32 0.58 13.53
C ASP A 104 13.91 -0.19 14.72
N PRO A 105 14.31 -1.46 14.55
CA PRO A 105 15.10 -2.17 15.55
C PRO A 105 16.25 -1.34 16.15
N ASP A 106 16.89 -0.48 15.34
CA ASP A 106 18.00 0.36 15.77
C ASP A 106 17.54 1.72 16.39
N GLY A 107 16.23 1.91 16.59
CA GLY A 107 15.64 3.06 17.29
C GLY A 107 15.25 4.26 16.42
N ASN A 108 15.48 4.21 15.11
CA ASN A 108 15.10 5.29 14.18
C ASN A 108 13.60 5.19 13.79
N ARG A 109 12.93 6.31 13.52
CA ARG A 109 11.54 6.30 13.01
C ARG A 109 11.51 6.30 11.49
N THR A 110 10.52 5.62 10.91
CA THR A 110 10.21 5.82 9.48
C THR A 110 9.48 7.16 9.30
N PRO A 111 10.02 8.11 8.51
CA PRO A 111 9.24 9.27 8.08
C PRO A 111 8.21 8.82 7.03
N LEU A 112 6.92 9.10 7.29
CA LEU A 112 5.80 8.92 6.35
C LEU A 112 5.70 10.06 5.33
#